data_AF-A0A146M9Y9-F1
#
_entry.id   AF-A0A146M9Y9-F1
#
_cell.length_a   1.000
_cell.length_b   1.000
_cell.length_c   1.000
_cell.angle_alpha   90.00
_cell.angle_beta   90.00
_cell.angle_gamma   90.00
#
_symmetry.space_group_name_H-M   'P 1'
#
loop_
_entity.id
_entity.type
_entity.pdbx_description
1 polymer ?
#
loop_
_entity_poly.entity_id
_entity_poly.type
_entity_poly.pdbx_seq_one_letter_code
_entity_poly.pdbx_strand_id
1 'polypeptide(L)'
;VRKKNARIVFGNTEDMKYLFAVLLGAVCIHSAFCLFGGKWSLNSLQAKYSANPLTGFYNLPKSLKNIKKDYVQIDEKTANLKIPATLWCRPNDPRVCLIFDKKGNNIGTQISFLDQDTKHVQGYDYTAQNTYERTNLFNISANSLKVFYTNPEKLTEEGRAASKEVIDDVYVKLKGVWEVLPREDPKVAQSGNFYRQSCFPQM
;
A
#
# COMPACT_ATOMS: atom_id res chain seq x y z
N VAL A 1 41.57 -25.23 -26.07
CA VAL A 1 40.96 -23.89 -26.24
C VAL A 1 39.51 -24.06 -26.72
N ARG A 2 38.52 -24.01 -25.81
CA ARG A 2 37.08 -24.09 -26.18
C ARG A 2 36.44 -22.73 -25.89
N LYS A 3 36.06 -22.00 -26.95
CA LYS A 3 35.22 -20.81 -26.87
C LYS A 3 33.80 -21.24 -26.47
N LYS A 4 33.34 -20.82 -25.29
CA LYS A 4 31.92 -20.89 -24.91
C LYS A 4 31.25 -19.62 -25.42
N ASN A 5 30.29 -19.78 -26.32
CA ASN A 5 29.35 -18.74 -26.70
C ASN A 5 28.44 -18.45 -25.49
N ALA A 6 28.59 -17.27 -24.89
CA ALA A 6 27.67 -16.75 -23.90
C ALA A 6 26.40 -16.29 -24.63
N ARG A 7 25.29 -17.01 -24.41
CA ARG A 7 23.96 -16.60 -24.85
C ARG A 7 23.47 -15.52 -23.87
N ILE A 8 23.33 -14.31 -24.37
CA ILE A 8 22.67 -13.19 -23.67
C ILE A 8 21.20 -13.58 -23.49
N VAL A 9 20.77 -13.78 -22.25
CA VAL A 9 19.35 -13.92 -21.92
C VAL A 9 18.83 -12.52 -21.65
N PHE A 10 18.12 -11.95 -22.62
CA PHE A 10 17.30 -10.77 -22.44
C PHE A 10 16.12 -11.13 -21.53
N GLY A 11 16.16 -10.69 -20.26
CA GLY A 11 15.00 -10.67 -19.38
C GLY A 11 14.11 -9.49 -19.77
N ASN A 12 12.92 -9.79 -20.29
CA ASN A 12 11.98 -8.82 -20.83
C ASN A 12 11.57 -7.77 -19.81
N THR A 13 11.47 -6.53 -20.27
CA THR A 13 10.93 -5.32 -19.63
C THR A 13 9.48 -5.44 -19.13
N GLU A 14 8.85 -6.60 -19.33
CA GLU A 14 7.46 -6.87 -18.92
C GLU A 14 7.35 -7.22 -17.44
N ASP A 15 8.36 -7.85 -16.82
CA ASP A 15 8.33 -8.22 -15.39
C ASP A 15 8.20 -6.99 -14.46
N MET A 16 8.63 -5.82 -14.94
CA MET A 16 8.56 -4.54 -14.23
C MET A 16 7.15 -3.91 -14.20
N LYS A 17 6.25 -4.29 -15.11
CA LYS A 17 4.86 -3.79 -15.10
C LYS A 17 4.01 -4.47 -14.02
N TYR A 18 4.38 -5.68 -13.62
CA TYR A 18 3.61 -6.50 -12.68
C TYR A 18 3.82 -6.10 -11.21
N LEU A 19 4.96 -5.52 -10.85
CA LEU A 19 5.20 -5.06 -9.47
C LEU A 19 4.35 -3.83 -9.11
N PHE A 20 4.07 -2.97 -10.11
CA PHE A 20 3.20 -1.80 -9.96
C PHE A 20 1.70 -2.17 -9.89
N ALA A 21 1.30 -3.24 -10.60
CA ALA A 21 -0.09 -3.72 -10.65
C ALA A 21 -0.58 -4.34 -9.33
N VAL A 22 0.33 -4.77 -8.45
CA VAL A 22 -0.03 -5.49 -7.22
C VAL A 22 -0.25 -4.55 -6.02
N LEU A 23 0.39 -3.40 -5.96
CA LEU A 23 0.46 -2.61 -4.70
C LEU A 23 -0.45 -1.37 -4.64
N LEU A 24 -0.88 -0.80 -5.77
CA LEU A 24 -1.97 0.19 -5.79
C LEU A 24 -3.36 -0.46 -5.89
N GLY A 25 -3.43 -1.74 -6.32
CA GLY A 25 -4.62 -2.59 -6.21
C GLY A 25 -4.80 -3.24 -4.82
N ALA A 26 -3.88 -3.00 -3.89
CA ALA A 26 -3.80 -3.71 -2.60
C ALA A 26 -4.76 -3.22 -1.51
N VAL A 27 -5.79 -2.44 -1.85
CA VAL A 27 -6.93 -2.19 -0.94
C VAL A 27 -8.25 -2.42 -1.69
N CYS A 28 -8.36 -3.55 -2.38
CA CYS A 28 -9.68 -4.08 -2.73
C CYS A 28 -10.31 -4.70 -1.48
N ILE A 29 -11.05 -3.88 -0.76
CA ILE A 29 -12.00 -4.30 0.28
C ILE A 29 -13.14 -5.03 -0.42
N HIS A 30 -13.01 -6.36 -0.56
CA HIS A 30 -13.94 -7.14 -1.36
C HIS A 30 -15.32 -7.22 -0.67
N SER A 31 -16.32 -6.75 -1.39
CA SER A 31 -17.48 -7.56 -1.77
C SER A 31 -17.67 -7.42 -3.29
N ALA A 32 -18.21 -8.44 -3.95
CA ALA A 32 -18.33 -8.58 -5.42
C ALA A 32 -19.16 -7.47 -6.15
N PHE A 33 -19.51 -6.38 -5.47
CA PHE A 33 -20.27 -5.26 -6.00
C PHE A 33 -19.47 -4.32 -6.93
N CYS A 34 -18.14 -4.41 -6.96
CA CYS A 34 -17.30 -3.59 -7.84
C CYS A 34 -17.62 -3.79 -9.33
N LEU A 35 -18.07 -4.99 -9.72
CA LEU A 35 -18.39 -5.32 -11.11
C LEU A 35 -19.69 -4.65 -11.62
N PHE A 36 -20.53 -4.11 -10.72
CA PHE A 36 -21.87 -3.63 -11.06
C PHE A 36 -22.12 -2.15 -10.72
N GLY A 37 -21.07 -1.39 -10.42
CA GLY A 37 -21.19 0.06 -10.18
C GLY A 37 -21.95 0.44 -8.91
N GLY A 38 -22.02 -0.47 -7.92
CA GLY A 38 -22.57 -0.15 -6.61
C GLY A 38 -21.54 0.53 -5.71
N LYS A 39 -21.98 1.45 -4.85
CA LYS A 39 -21.15 2.06 -3.79
C LYS A 39 -20.63 0.96 -2.86
N TRP A 40 -19.32 0.89 -2.66
CA TRP A 40 -18.69 -0.17 -1.86
C TRP A 40 -18.94 0.04 -0.36
N SER A 41 -19.49 -0.96 0.31
CA SER A 41 -19.54 -0.99 1.78
C SER A 41 -18.16 -1.36 2.32
N LEU A 42 -17.58 -0.54 3.19
CA LEU A 42 -16.21 -0.74 3.71
C LEU A 42 -16.20 -1.73 4.90
N ASN A 43 -16.72 -2.94 4.68
CA ASN A 43 -16.97 -3.96 5.72
C ASN A 43 -15.85 -5.00 5.87
N SER A 44 -14.90 -5.06 4.93
CA SER A 44 -13.73 -5.92 4.98
C SER A 44 -12.44 -5.07 4.91
N LEU A 45 -11.30 -5.64 5.29
CA LEU A 45 -10.00 -4.99 5.10
C LEU A 45 -9.07 -6.05 4.51
N GLN A 46 -8.92 -6.04 3.19
CA GLN A 46 -8.23 -7.07 2.43
C GLN A 46 -7.29 -6.44 1.43
N ALA A 47 -6.11 -7.03 1.30
CA ALA A 47 -5.14 -6.70 0.28
C ALA A 47 -5.16 -7.76 -0.82
N LYS A 48 -5.34 -7.32 -2.07
CA LYS A 48 -5.28 -8.19 -3.24
C LYS A 48 -3.82 -8.39 -3.66
N TYR A 49 -3.44 -9.63 -3.94
CA TYR A 49 -2.08 -9.96 -4.40
C TYR A 49 -2.06 -10.76 -5.70
N SER A 50 -3.22 -11.21 -6.18
CA SER A 50 -3.36 -11.95 -7.43
C SER A 50 -4.01 -11.08 -8.50
N ALA A 51 -3.63 -11.27 -9.76
CA ALA A 51 -4.31 -10.68 -10.90
C ALA A 51 -5.71 -11.30 -11.15
N ASN A 52 -6.01 -12.45 -10.52
CA ASN A 52 -7.31 -13.08 -10.64
C ASN A 52 -8.40 -12.20 -9.98
N PRO A 53 -9.48 -11.83 -10.67
CA PRO A 53 -10.57 -11.02 -10.09
C PRO A 53 -11.22 -11.66 -8.86
N LEU A 54 -11.30 -12.99 -8.82
CA LEU A 54 -12.10 -13.76 -7.85
C LEU A 54 -11.29 -14.32 -6.68
N THR A 55 -9.96 -14.29 -6.75
CA THR A 55 -9.10 -14.97 -5.76
C THR A 55 -7.85 -14.16 -5.43
N GLY A 56 -7.12 -14.59 -4.40
CA GLY A 56 -5.84 -14.00 -4.02
C GLY A 56 -5.97 -12.72 -3.21
N PHE A 57 -6.58 -12.86 -2.04
CA PHE A 57 -6.70 -11.81 -1.03
C PHE A 57 -6.05 -12.26 0.27
N TYR A 58 -5.36 -11.34 0.95
CA TYR A 58 -4.96 -11.49 2.34
C TYR A 58 -5.79 -10.56 3.21
N ASN A 59 -6.34 -11.09 4.31
CA ASN A 59 -6.99 -10.25 5.31
C ASN A 59 -5.92 -9.43 6.04
N LEU A 60 -6.07 -8.11 6.00
CA LEU A 60 -5.22 -7.25 6.81
C LEU A 60 -5.73 -7.29 8.25
N PRO A 61 -4.83 -7.36 9.24
CA PRO A 61 -5.21 -7.36 10.64
C PRO A 61 -5.97 -6.08 11.00
N LYS A 62 -7.17 -6.21 11.56
CA LYS A 62 -8.00 -5.07 11.97
C LYS A 62 -7.57 -4.48 13.32
N SER A 63 -6.92 -5.28 14.17
CA SER A 63 -6.55 -4.88 15.52
C SER A 63 -5.12 -5.30 15.87
N LEU A 64 -4.43 -4.46 16.63
CA LEU A 64 -3.09 -4.70 17.14
C LEU A 64 -3.02 -6.01 17.94
N LYS A 65 -4.09 -6.36 18.66
CA LYS A 65 -4.17 -7.61 19.45
C LYS A 65 -3.90 -8.85 18.60
N ASN A 66 -4.21 -8.80 17.30
CA ASN A 66 -4.09 -9.94 16.38
C ASN A 66 -2.68 -10.12 15.82
N ILE A 67 -1.77 -9.16 16.04
CA ILE A 67 -0.46 -9.15 15.37
C ILE A 67 0.73 -9.14 16.33
N LYS A 68 0.51 -8.93 17.64
CA LYS A 68 1.59 -8.71 18.62
C LYS A 68 2.67 -9.81 18.68
N LYS A 69 2.38 -11.02 18.18
CA LYS A 69 3.34 -12.13 18.14
C LYS A 69 4.27 -12.08 16.93
N ASP A 70 3.81 -11.50 15.82
CA ASP A 70 4.49 -11.60 14.51
C ASP A 70 5.08 -10.25 14.06
N TYR A 71 4.80 -9.17 14.78
CA TYR A 71 5.20 -7.81 14.44
C TYR A 71 5.91 -7.15 15.62
N VAL A 72 6.88 -6.30 15.29
CA VAL A 72 7.60 -5.44 16.22
C VAL A 72 7.20 -4.00 15.99
N GLN A 73 7.05 -3.24 17.07
CA GLN A 73 6.81 -1.81 16.99
C GLN A 73 8.09 -1.09 16.59
N ILE A 74 7.98 -0.17 15.64
CA ILE A 74 9.04 0.76 15.26
C ILE A 74 8.98 1.97 16.21
N ASP A 75 10.14 2.45 16.63
CA ASP A 75 10.23 3.64 17.48
C ASP A 75 9.63 4.87 16.78
N GLU A 76 9.04 5.79 17.55
CA GLU A 76 8.29 6.92 17.01
C GLU A 76 9.15 7.86 16.16
N LYS A 77 10.44 8.02 16.52
CA LYS A 77 11.37 8.87 15.80
C LYS A 77 11.68 8.31 14.41
N THR A 78 11.91 7.01 14.31
CA THR A 78 12.15 6.33 13.04
C THR A 78 10.87 6.22 12.20
N ALA A 79 9.73 5.90 12.84
CA ALA A 79 8.45 5.77 12.16
C ALA A 79 7.97 7.09 11.54
N ASN A 80 8.20 8.22 12.24
CA ASN A 80 7.91 9.59 11.79
C ASN A 80 6.53 9.71 11.09
N LEU A 81 5.48 9.22 11.75
CA LEU A 81 4.14 9.17 11.17
C LEU A 81 3.46 10.55 11.11
N LYS A 82 3.90 11.51 11.94
CA LYS A 82 3.32 12.86 12.07
C LYS A 82 1.82 12.87 12.44
N ILE A 83 1.34 11.77 13.00
CA ILE A 83 -0.03 11.57 13.50
C ILE A 83 0.05 10.71 14.78
N PRO A 84 -0.96 10.73 15.66
CA PRO A 84 -0.96 9.99 16.93
C PRO A 84 -1.19 8.48 16.71
N ALA A 85 -0.18 7.80 16.17
CA ALA A 85 -0.24 6.40 15.78
C ALA A 85 1.09 5.67 15.99
N THR A 86 1.06 4.35 15.88
CA THR A 86 2.24 3.48 15.99
C THR A 86 2.43 2.68 14.71
N LEU A 87 3.69 2.49 14.31
CA LEU A 87 4.06 1.69 13.14
C LEU A 87 4.57 0.32 13.59
N TRP A 88 4.08 -0.74 12.96
CA TRP A 88 4.41 -2.13 13.30
C TRP A 88 4.83 -2.88 12.04
N CYS A 89 6.01 -3.47 12.04
CA CYS A 89 6.53 -4.22 10.89
C CYS A 89 6.84 -5.66 11.30
N ARG A 90 6.91 -6.57 10.34
CA ARG A 90 7.50 -7.88 10.61
C ARG A 90 8.98 -7.72 10.95
N PRO A 91 9.54 -8.55 11.86
CA PRO A 91 10.96 -8.49 12.19
C PRO A 91 11.84 -8.54 10.95
N ASN A 92 12.72 -7.55 10.77
CA ASN A 92 13.67 -7.45 9.67
C ASN A 92 13.04 -7.38 8.26
N ASP A 93 11.75 -7.07 8.14
CA ASP A 93 11.07 -6.90 6.85
C ASP A 93 10.20 -5.64 6.84
N PRO A 94 10.69 -4.53 6.27
CA PRO A 94 9.97 -3.27 6.24
C PRO A 94 9.06 -3.10 5.02
N ARG A 95 8.91 -4.12 4.16
CA ARG A 95 8.12 -4.03 2.92
C ARG A 95 6.66 -3.73 3.18
N VAL A 96 6.09 -4.31 4.24
CA VAL A 96 4.71 -4.07 4.67
C VAL A 96 4.68 -3.86 6.18
N CYS A 97 4.33 -2.65 6.58
CA CYS A 97 4.12 -2.29 7.98
C CYS A 97 2.70 -1.79 8.17
N LEU A 98 2.13 -2.08 9.33
CA LEU A 98 0.76 -1.72 9.69
C LEU A 98 0.78 -0.53 10.65
N ILE A 99 -0.18 0.37 10.50
CA ILE A 99 -0.31 1.59 11.29
C ILE A 99 -1.52 1.45 12.20
N PHE A 100 -1.31 1.61 13.51
CA PHE A 100 -2.37 1.50 14.51
C PHE A 100 -2.57 2.79 15.27
N ASP A 101 -3.83 3.15 15.50
CA ASP A 101 -4.17 4.21 16.45
C ASP A 101 -3.89 3.77 17.90
N LYS A 102 -4.01 4.69 18.86
CA LYS A 102 -3.79 4.40 20.28
C LYS A 102 -4.79 3.39 20.87
N LYS A 103 -5.94 3.18 20.23
CA LYS A 103 -6.93 2.14 20.59
C LYS A 103 -6.57 0.77 20.01
N GLY A 104 -5.55 0.70 19.15
CA GLY A 104 -5.10 -0.52 18.50
C GLY A 104 -5.97 -0.93 17.31
N ASN A 105 -6.68 0.01 16.67
CA ASN A 105 -7.33 -0.21 15.38
C ASN A 105 -6.34 0.01 14.25
N ASN A 106 -6.37 -0.83 13.22
CA ASN A 106 -5.58 -0.61 12.01
C ASN A 106 -6.17 0.57 11.23
N ILE A 107 -5.40 1.64 11.13
CA ILE A 107 -5.76 2.89 10.46
C ILE A 107 -4.93 3.15 9.22
N GLY A 108 -4.03 2.24 8.83
CA GLY A 108 -3.23 2.41 7.63
C GLY A 108 -2.16 1.34 7.44
N THR A 109 -1.51 1.40 6.29
CA THR A 109 -0.41 0.53 5.91
C THR A 109 0.70 1.37 5.29
N GLN A 110 1.95 1.06 5.64
CA GLN A 110 3.11 1.53 4.93
C GLN A 110 3.63 0.41 4.03
N ILE A 111 3.81 0.73 2.75
CA ILE A 111 4.41 -0.13 1.74
C ILE A 111 5.79 0.43 1.41
N SER A 112 6.83 -0.39 1.45
CA SER A 112 8.20 0.05 1.22
C SER A 112 8.84 -0.70 0.05
N PHE A 113 9.36 0.06 -0.90
CA PHE A 113 10.15 -0.43 -2.03
C PHE A 113 11.63 -0.35 -1.66
N LEU A 114 12.23 -1.50 -1.36
CA LEU A 114 13.61 -1.55 -0.88
C LEU A 114 14.58 -1.17 -2.01
N ASP A 115 15.67 -0.48 -1.67
CA ASP A 115 16.68 -0.11 -2.67
C ASP A 115 17.27 -1.35 -3.36
N GLN A 116 17.49 -2.42 -2.61
CA GLN A 116 18.03 -3.67 -3.15
C GLN A 116 17.09 -4.32 -4.18
N ASP A 117 15.78 -4.13 -4.02
CA ASP A 117 14.75 -4.68 -4.91
C ASP A 117 14.55 -3.77 -6.14
N THR A 118 14.91 -2.49 -6.03
CA THR A 118 14.66 -1.46 -7.05
C THR A 118 15.93 -0.96 -7.78
N LYS A 119 17.13 -1.36 -7.35
CA LYS A 119 18.42 -0.90 -7.93
C LYS A 119 18.56 -1.07 -9.44
N HIS A 120 17.83 -2.03 -10.03
CA HIS A 120 17.88 -2.34 -11.46
C HIS A 120 16.67 -1.80 -12.23
N VAL A 121 15.73 -1.15 -11.53
CA VAL A 121 14.54 -0.55 -12.14
C VAL A 121 14.96 0.73 -12.85
N GLN A 122 14.91 0.71 -14.18
CA GLN A 122 15.21 1.87 -15.02
C GLN A 122 13.94 2.65 -15.35
N GLY A 123 14.03 3.99 -15.34
CA GLY A 123 12.92 4.86 -15.77
C GLY A 123 11.87 5.15 -14.70
N TYR A 124 12.10 4.78 -13.44
CA TYR A 124 11.24 5.19 -12.33
C TYR A 124 12.06 5.91 -11.25
N ASP A 125 11.81 7.20 -11.10
CA ASP A 125 12.41 8.01 -10.05
C ASP A 125 11.40 8.23 -8.92
N TYR A 126 11.56 7.47 -7.83
CA TYR A 126 10.74 7.63 -6.63
C TYR A 126 10.89 9.01 -5.99
N THR A 127 12.03 9.67 -6.16
CA THR A 127 12.31 11.00 -5.58
C THR A 127 11.65 12.13 -6.36
N ALA A 128 11.42 11.93 -7.66
CA ALA A 128 10.62 12.84 -8.49
C ALA A 128 9.12 12.76 -8.17
N GLN A 129 8.68 11.69 -7.50
CA GLN A 129 7.28 11.50 -7.10
C GLN A 129 7.10 11.91 -5.64
N ASN A 130 6.43 13.06 -5.42
CA ASN A 130 6.06 13.59 -4.09
C ASN A 130 5.05 12.73 -3.29
N THR A 131 4.96 11.45 -3.61
CA THR A 131 4.09 10.43 -3.02
C THR A 131 4.88 9.51 -2.08
N TYR A 132 6.19 9.33 -2.32
CA TYR A 132 7.05 8.46 -1.54
C TYR A 132 7.86 9.25 -0.52
N GLU A 133 8.00 8.70 0.68
CA GLU A 133 8.89 9.20 1.72
C GLU A 133 10.07 8.23 1.87
N ARG A 134 11.27 8.79 2.03
CA ARG A 134 12.47 8.00 2.29
C ARG A 134 12.41 7.43 3.70
N THR A 135 12.54 6.10 3.84
CA THR A 135 12.56 5.43 5.15
C THR A 135 13.82 4.59 5.31
N ASN A 136 14.19 4.39 6.58
CA ASN A 136 15.25 3.48 6.97
C ASN A 136 14.78 2.68 8.19
N LEU A 137 14.26 1.49 7.94
CA LEU A 137 13.71 0.60 8.97
C LEU A 137 14.60 -0.65 9.04
N PHE A 138 15.02 -1.04 10.24
CA PHE A 138 15.95 -2.15 10.44
C PHE A 138 17.29 -2.01 9.69
N ASN A 139 17.79 -0.78 9.53
CA ASN A 139 18.95 -0.45 8.68
C ASN A 139 18.76 -0.78 7.19
N ILE A 140 17.52 -0.93 6.74
CA ILE A 140 17.15 -1.17 5.35
C ILE A 140 16.52 0.11 4.79
N SER A 141 17.18 0.65 3.78
CA SER A 141 16.71 1.83 3.07
C SER A 141 15.63 1.48 2.04
N ALA A 142 14.53 2.23 2.04
CA ALA A 142 13.43 2.04 1.11
C ALA A 142 12.73 3.36 0.75
N ASN A 143 12.05 3.39 -0.40
CA ASN A 143 11.06 4.42 -0.72
C ASN A 143 9.70 3.91 -0.27
N SER A 144 9.04 4.61 0.65
CA SER A 144 7.81 4.14 1.27
C SER A 144 6.61 5.01 0.96
N LEU A 145 5.47 4.37 0.73
CA LEU A 145 4.16 4.98 0.60
C LEU A 145 3.35 4.65 1.85
N LYS A 146 2.69 5.65 2.44
CA LYS A 146 1.73 5.46 3.52
C LYS A 146 0.32 5.62 2.98
N VAL A 147 -0.51 4.61 3.20
CA VAL A 147 -1.93 4.58 2.85
C VAL A 147 -2.72 4.54 4.14
N PHE A 148 -3.64 5.49 4.34
CA PHE A 148 -4.46 5.57 5.54
C PHE A 148 -5.89 5.13 5.26
N TYR A 149 -6.50 4.51 6.26
CA TYR A 149 -7.86 4.00 6.27
C TYR A 149 -8.81 4.88 7.09
N THR A 150 -8.29 5.98 7.61
CA THR A 150 -8.95 6.97 8.44
C THR A 150 -8.33 8.31 8.07
N ASN A 151 -9.11 9.38 8.09
CA ASN A 151 -8.59 10.69 7.69
C ASN A 151 -7.43 11.10 8.61
N PRO A 152 -6.18 11.22 8.10
CA PRO A 152 -5.02 11.51 8.93
C PRO A 152 -5.10 12.88 9.62
N GLU A 153 -5.77 13.86 9.01
CA GLU A 153 -5.91 15.22 9.55
C GLU A 153 -6.91 15.31 10.70
N LYS A 154 -7.81 14.32 10.81
CA LYS A 154 -8.82 14.24 11.87
C LYS A 154 -8.45 13.26 12.97
N LEU A 155 -7.30 12.60 12.87
CA LEU A 155 -6.87 11.62 13.85
C LEU A 155 -6.35 12.32 15.11
N THR A 156 -6.91 11.96 16.26
CA THR A 156 -6.51 12.46 17.57
C THR A 156 -5.98 11.32 18.45
N GLU A 157 -5.51 11.63 19.65
CA GLU A 157 -5.04 10.62 20.62
C GLU A 157 -6.16 9.65 21.05
N GLU A 158 -7.42 10.07 20.93
CA GLU A 158 -8.59 9.21 21.12
C GLU A 158 -8.75 8.17 19.99
N GLY A 159 -7.93 8.24 18.94
CA GLY A 159 -7.96 7.33 17.80
C GLY A 159 -9.14 7.54 16.86
N ARG A 160 -9.37 6.56 15.97
CA ARG A 160 -10.45 6.60 14.98
C ARG A 160 -11.82 6.66 15.66
N ALA A 161 -12.74 7.46 15.10
CA ALA A 161 -14.13 7.52 15.54
C ALA A 161 -14.85 6.18 15.27
N ALA A 162 -15.73 5.78 16.18
CA ALA A 162 -16.52 4.56 15.99
C ALA A 162 -17.46 4.74 14.78
N SER A 163 -17.47 3.74 13.88
CA SER A 163 -18.32 3.70 12.70
C SER A 163 -18.82 2.27 12.47
N LYS A 164 -19.90 2.14 11.69
CA LYS A 164 -20.39 0.84 11.20
C LYS A 164 -19.44 0.22 10.18
N GLU A 165 -18.66 1.06 9.49
CA GLU A 165 -17.65 0.62 8.53
C GLU A 165 -16.32 0.29 9.25
N VAL A 166 -15.54 -0.64 8.69
CA VAL A 166 -14.23 -1.05 9.23
C VAL A 166 -13.17 0.03 9.01
N ILE A 167 -13.32 0.81 7.94
CA ILE A 167 -12.48 1.96 7.61
C ILE A 167 -13.36 3.16 7.23
N ASP A 168 -12.80 4.38 7.16
CA ASP A 168 -13.55 5.58 6.73
C ASP A 168 -13.52 5.69 5.22
N ASP A 169 -12.32 5.72 4.67
CA ASP A 169 -11.98 5.80 3.25
C ASP A 169 -10.51 5.42 3.09
N VAL A 170 -10.01 5.36 1.85
CA VAL A 170 -8.58 5.15 1.56
C VAL A 170 -7.95 6.48 1.19
N TYR A 171 -7.00 6.94 2.01
CA TYR A 171 -6.30 8.22 1.88
C TYR A 171 -4.84 7.97 1.48
N VAL A 172 -4.38 8.70 0.47
CA VAL A 172 -2.99 8.66 0.01
C VAL A 172 -2.49 10.09 -0.16
N LYS A 173 -1.24 10.35 0.22
CA LYS A 173 -0.64 11.67 0.00
C LYS A 173 -0.10 11.75 -1.42
N LEU A 174 -0.71 12.57 -2.27
CA LEU A 174 -0.23 12.84 -3.62
C LEU A 174 0.20 14.30 -3.70
N LYS A 175 1.43 14.56 -4.15
CA LYS A 175 1.98 15.93 -4.29
C LYS A 175 1.82 16.78 -3.02
N GLY A 176 1.94 16.15 -1.85
CA GLY A 176 1.82 16.82 -0.56
C GLY A 176 0.39 16.99 -0.03
N VAL A 177 -0.64 16.65 -0.81
CA VAL A 177 -2.07 16.78 -0.44
C VAL A 177 -2.66 15.40 -0.15
N TRP A 178 -3.53 15.30 0.85
CA TRP A 178 -4.29 14.07 1.10
C TRP A 178 -5.40 13.92 0.06
N GLU A 179 -5.29 12.87 -0.74
CA GLU A 179 -6.26 12.50 -1.74
C GLU A 179 -7.04 11.27 -1.28
N VAL A 180 -8.35 11.28 -1.52
CA VAL A 180 -9.24 10.17 -1.20
C VAL A 180 -9.40 9.32 -2.46
N LEU A 181 -9.10 8.03 -2.36
CA LEU A 181 -9.37 7.11 -3.45
C LEU A 181 -10.89 7.03 -3.66
N PRO A 182 -11.39 7.26 -4.90
CA PRO A 182 -12.81 7.13 -5.19
C PRO A 182 -13.34 5.74 -4.81
N ARG A 183 -14.53 5.71 -4.19
CA ARG A 183 -15.23 4.45 -3.83
C ARG A 183 -15.86 3.72 -5.01
N GLU A 184 -15.73 4.28 -6.20
CA GLU A 184 -16.26 3.75 -7.45
C GLU A 184 -15.13 3.77 -8.48
N ASP A 185 -15.03 2.69 -9.27
CA ASP A 185 -14.09 2.65 -10.39
C ASP A 185 -14.46 3.75 -11.41
N PRO A 186 -13.58 4.73 -11.64
CA PRO A 186 -13.89 5.79 -12.58
C PRO A 186 -14.01 5.25 -14.00
N LYS A 187 -15.16 5.49 -14.64
CA LYS A 187 -15.39 5.21 -16.06
C LYS A 187 -14.58 6.11 -17.01
N VAL A 188 -13.70 6.95 -16.47
CA VAL A 188 -12.89 7.94 -17.17
C VAL A 188 -11.40 7.63 -16.97
N ALA A 189 -10.55 8.09 -17.90
CA ALA A 189 -9.10 7.85 -17.85
C ALA A 189 -8.40 8.52 -16.64
N GLN A 190 -9.04 9.52 -16.03
CA GLN A 190 -8.53 10.22 -14.87
C GLN A 190 -9.70 10.66 -13.97
N SER A 191 -9.58 10.40 -12.67
CA SER A 191 -10.53 10.84 -11.64
C SER A 191 -9.76 11.62 -10.57
N GLY A 192 -9.93 12.94 -10.54
CA GLY A 192 -9.11 13.82 -9.73
C GLY A 192 -7.62 13.68 -10.09
N ASN A 193 -6.78 13.43 -9.10
CA ASN A 193 -5.35 13.19 -9.27
C ASN A 193 -4.97 11.73 -9.56
N PHE A 194 -5.97 10.83 -9.66
CA PHE A 194 -5.76 9.43 -9.97
C PHE A 194 -5.93 9.18 -11.46
N TYR A 195 -4.89 8.63 -12.08
CA TYR A 195 -4.95 8.14 -13.45
C TYR A 195 -5.39 6.68 -13.43
N ARG A 196 -6.37 6.35 -14.25
CA ARG A 196 -6.72 4.96 -14.53
C ARG A 196 -5.55 4.36 -15.30
N GLN A 197 -4.73 3.59 -14.61
CA GLN A 197 -3.73 2.76 -15.27
C GLN A 197 -4.49 1.59 -15.89
N SER A 198 -4.27 1.30 -17.18
CA SER A 198 -4.79 0.10 -17.84
C SER A 198 -4.12 -1.12 -17.23
N CYS A 199 -4.53 -1.49 -16.03
CA CYS A 199 -4.41 -2.84 -15.56
C CYS A 199 -5.22 -3.70 -16.57
N PHE A 200 -4.67 -4.84 -16.99
CA PHE A 200 -5.27 -5.77 -17.97
C PHE A 200 -6.80 -5.86 -17.85
N PRO A 201 -7.56 -6.02 -18.96
CA PRO A 201 -8.98 -5.74 -19.02
C PRO A 201 -9.71 -6.35 -17.83
N GLN A 202 -10.28 -5.49 -16.98
CA GLN A 202 -10.86 -5.76 -15.65
C GLN A 202 -9.92 -5.62 -14.43
N MET A 203 -9.11 -4.56 -14.41
CA MET A 203 -8.58 -4.01 -13.16
C MET A 203 -8.59 -2.48 -13.22
#